data_AF-A0A521TU43-F1
#
_entry.id   AF-A0A521TU43-F1
#
_cell.length_a   1.000
_cell.length_b   1.000
_cell.length_c   1.000
_cell.angle_alpha   90.00
_cell.angle_beta   90.00
_cell.angle_gamma   90.00
#
_symmetry.space_group_name_H-M   'P 1'
#
loop_
_entity.id
_entity.type
_entity.pdbx_description
1 polymer ?
#
loop_
_entity_poly.entity_id
_entity_poly.type
_entity_poly.pdbx_seq_one_letter_code
_entity_poly.pdbx_strand_id
1 'polypeptide(L)'
;MQAIEVLPVMLRDGRVTSLRPDCADSFIVGWPVGAKPEEVASRAISDLGLAPIVLHSTSWRHAGSEVVLTYLGVVKQVDAPPPSWEFATVGHTELARGEAMAPPVAIASDQVLEHALRHLAWLLRDDPVIAAALSEWSGPLADYVPEPFRALGTPPA
;
A
#
# COMPACT_ATOMS: atom_id res chain seq x y z
N MET A 1 -2.75 -9.45 -20.07
CA MET A 1 -2.71 -7.96 -20.03
C MET A 1 -2.11 -7.56 -18.67
N GLN A 2 -1.56 -6.37 -18.52
CA GLN A 2 -0.87 -5.96 -17.28
C GLN A 2 -1.52 -4.69 -16.76
N ALA A 3 -1.64 -4.58 -15.43
CA ALA A 3 -2.26 -3.45 -14.78
C ALA A 3 -1.43 -3.00 -13.58
N ILE A 4 -1.56 -1.71 -13.26
CA ILE A 4 -1.04 -1.13 -12.03
C ILE A 4 -2.22 -0.86 -11.11
N GLU A 5 -2.15 -1.36 -9.89
CA GLU A 5 -2.99 -0.91 -8.80
C GLU A 5 -2.23 0.14 -8.00
N VAL A 6 -2.87 1.27 -7.75
CA VAL A 6 -2.34 2.33 -6.90
C VAL A 6 -3.21 2.43 -5.66
N LEU A 7 -2.57 2.42 -4.50
CA LEU A 7 -3.20 2.64 -3.20
C LEU A 7 -2.69 3.96 -2.62
N PRO A 8 -3.36 5.10 -2.90
CA PRO A 8 -2.99 6.36 -2.30
C PRO A 8 -3.37 6.38 -0.82
N VAL A 9 -2.42 6.81 0.01
CA VAL A 9 -2.61 7.02 1.45
C VAL A 9 -2.06 8.37 1.86
N MET A 10 -2.66 8.97 2.86
CA MET A 10 -2.20 10.20 3.48
C MET A 10 -2.32 10.12 4.99
N LEU A 11 -1.60 10.99 5.68
CA LEU A 11 -1.82 11.23 7.09
C LEU A 11 -2.90 12.29 7.23
N ARG A 12 -3.95 11.99 7.99
CA ARG A 12 -5.01 12.93 8.34
C ARG A 12 -5.38 12.75 9.80
N ASP A 13 -5.38 13.84 10.56
CA ASP A 13 -5.67 13.83 12.01
C ASP A 13 -4.83 12.79 12.79
N GLY A 14 -3.56 12.62 12.39
CA GLY A 14 -2.63 11.66 13.00
C GLY A 14 -2.92 10.19 12.67
N ARG A 15 -3.80 9.90 11.69
CA ARG A 15 -4.15 8.54 11.26
C ARG A 15 -3.92 8.34 9.78
N VAL A 16 -3.50 7.14 9.40
CA VAL A 16 -3.41 6.75 7.99
C VAL A 16 -4.83 6.69 7.42
N THR A 17 -5.06 7.42 6.34
CA THR A 17 -6.32 7.46 5.61
C THR A 17 -6.05 7.07 4.17
N SER A 18 -6.85 6.16 3.63
CA SER A 18 -6.78 5.79 2.22
C SER A 18 -7.66 6.72 1.39
N LEU A 19 -7.25 6.96 0.16
CA LEU A 19 -8.08 7.60 -0.84
C LEU A 19 -8.39 6.56 -1.92
N ARG A 20 -9.68 6.33 -2.21
CA ARG A 20 -10.11 5.36 -3.23
C ARG A 20 -11.30 5.86 -4.04
N PRO A 21 -11.54 5.33 -5.25
CA PRO A 21 -12.78 5.61 -5.99
C PRO A 21 -14.00 5.19 -5.17
N ASP A 22 -15.10 5.96 -5.26
CA ASP A 22 -16.36 5.63 -4.55
C ASP A 22 -17.06 4.36 -5.09
N CYS A 23 -16.69 3.93 -6.30
CA CYS A 23 -17.29 2.80 -7.01
C CYS A 23 -16.40 1.54 -7.05
N ALA A 24 -15.21 1.56 -6.43
CA ALA A 24 -14.26 0.44 -6.47
C ALA A 24 -13.38 0.36 -5.22
N ASP A 25 -12.92 -0.86 -4.88
CA ASP A 25 -12.08 -1.07 -3.70
C ASP A 25 -10.64 -0.57 -3.86
N SER A 26 -10.17 -0.38 -5.10
CA SER A 26 -8.85 0.16 -5.40
C SER A 26 -8.81 0.90 -6.74
N PHE A 27 -7.77 1.71 -6.93
CA PHE A 27 -7.56 2.44 -8.19
C PHE A 27 -6.66 1.63 -9.12
N ILE A 28 -7.23 1.15 -10.22
CA ILE A 28 -6.53 0.33 -11.21
C ILE A 28 -6.40 1.10 -12.51
N VAL A 29 -5.19 1.13 -13.06
CA VAL A 29 -4.87 1.70 -14.37
C VAL A 29 -4.18 0.65 -15.25
N GLY A 30 -4.37 0.76 -16.57
CA GLY A 30 -3.67 -0.11 -17.51
C GLY A 30 -2.16 0.14 -17.46
N TRP A 31 -1.37 -0.92 -17.61
CA TRP A 31 0.08 -0.83 -17.75
C TRP A 31 0.48 -1.01 -19.22
N PRO A 32 0.85 0.07 -19.94
CA PRO A 32 1.25 -0.04 -21.35
C PRO A 32 2.55 -0.81 -21.52
N VAL A 33 2.66 -1.57 -22.61
CA VAL A 33 3.88 -2.30 -22.96
C VAL A 33 5.05 -1.33 -23.11
N GLY A 34 6.15 -1.62 -22.43
CA GLY A 34 7.38 -0.81 -22.48
C GLY A 34 7.39 0.42 -21.57
N ALA A 35 6.27 0.76 -20.91
CA ALA A 35 6.24 1.81 -19.90
C ALA A 35 6.85 1.30 -18.58
N LYS A 36 7.57 2.15 -17.85
CA LYS A 36 8.03 1.80 -16.50
C LYS A 36 6.86 1.89 -15.51
N PRO A 37 6.66 0.89 -14.64
CA PRO A 37 5.49 0.82 -13.77
C PRO A 37 5.43 1.99 -12.77
N GLU A 38 6.57 2.44 -12.25
CA GLU A 38 6.64 3.58 -11.33
C GLU A 38 6.26 4.92 -11.98
N GLU A 39 6.57 5.09 -13.27
CA GLU A 39 6.18 6.29 -14.04
C GLU A 39 4.66 6.32 -14.27
N VAL A 40 4.07 5.15 -14.55
CA VAL A 40 2.62 4.99 -14.70
C VAL A 40 1.90 5.27 -13.38
N ALA A 41 2.35 4.69 -12.27
CA ALA A 41 1.76 4.90 -10.96
C ALA A 41 1.88 6.37 -10.49
N SER A 42 3.05 6.99 -10.66
CA SER A 42 3.29 8.40 -10.31
C SER A 42 2.40 9.35 -11.11
N ARG A 43 2.29 9.09 -12.42
CA ARG A 43 1.39 9.86 -13.31
C ARG A 43 -0.06 9.69 -12.89
N ALA A 44 -0.51 8.47 -12.60
CA ALA A 44 -1.89 8.21 -12.19
C ALA A 44 -2.27 8.98 -10.91
N ILE A 45 -1.36 9.10 -9.94
CA ILE A 45 -1.57 9.95 -8.75
C ILE A 45 -1.62 11.43 -9.13
N SER A 46 -0.71 11.89 -9.99
CA SER A 46 -0.63 13.29 -10.41
C SER A 46 -1.86 13.74 -11.22
N ASP A 47 -2.40 12.86 -12.06
CA ASP A 47 -3.61 13.11 -12.86
C ASP A 47 -4.86 13.28 -11.98
N LEU A 48 -4.83 12.79 -10.73
CA LEU A 48 -5.87 13.05 -9.71
C LEU A 48 -5.69 14.40 -8.98
N GLY A 49 -4.66 15.18 -9.34
CA GLY A 49 -4.31 16.43 -8.65
C GLY A 49 -3.63 16.21 -7.29
N LEU A 50 -3.15 14.99 -7.02
CA LEU A 50 -2.45 14.65 -5.78
C LEU A 50 -0.94 14.75 -5.99
N ALA A 51 -0.22 15.09 -4.91
CA ALA A 51 1.24 15.18 -4.93
C ALA A 51 1.85 13.97 -4.20
N PRO A 52 2.48 13.01 -4.92
CA PRO A 52 3.16 11.90 -4.28
C PRO A 52 4.41 12.38 -3.53
N ILE A 53 4.62 11.83 -2.33
CA ILE A 53 5.80 12.02 -1.48
C ILE A 53 6.69 10.78 -1.58
N VAL A 54 6.09 9.60 -1.44
CA VAL A 54 6.74 8.29 -1.58
C VAL A 54 5.87 7.42 -2.47
N LEU A 55 6.51 6.64 -3.35
CA LEU A 55 5.86 5.66 -4.18
C LEU A 55 6.66 4.37 -4.14
N HIS A 56 6.05 3.27 -3.73
CA HIS A 56 6.76 2.01 -3.56
C HIS A 56 5.94 0.81 -4.04
N SER A 57 6.56 -0.07 -4.82
CA SER A 57 5.96 -1.35 -5.21
C SER A 57 5.89 -2.27 -4.00
N THR A 58 4.76 -2.91 -3.74
CA THR A 58 4.58 -3.69 -2.50
C THR A 58 4.21 -5.15 -2.73
N SER A 59 3.44 -5.44 -3.78
CA SER A 59 2.95 -6.78 -4.08
C SER A 59 2.57 -6.88 -5.55
N TRP A 60 2.34 -8.12 -6.00
CA TRP A 60 1.70 -8.39 -7.27
C TRP A 60 0.75 -9.58 -7.10
N ARG A 61 -0.28 -9.65 -7.93
CA ARG A 61 -1.21 -10.78 -7.97
C ARG A 61 -1.67 -11.08 -9.38
N HIS A 62 -2.15 -12.30 -9.57
CA HIS A 62 -2.86 -12.67 -10.78
C HIS A 62 -4.36 -12.41 -10.60
N ALA A 63 -4.99 -11.72 -11.55
CA ALA A 63 -6.41 -11.43 -11.58
C ALA A 63 -6.97 -11.78 -12.97
N GLY A 64 -7.70 -12.90 -13.08
CA GLY A 64 -8.22 -13.38 -14.36
C GLY A 64 -7.10 -13.78 -15.33
N SER A 65 -6.85 -12.98 -16.37
CA SER A 65 -5.74 -13.16 -17.33
C SER A 65 -4.67 -12.06 -17.20
N GLU A 66 -4.68 -11.34 -16.09
CA GLU A 66 -3.88 -10.15 -15.87
C GLU A 66 -2.95 -10.31 -14.67
N VAL A 67 -1.77 -9.69 -14.78
CA VAL A 67 -0.91 -9.44 -13.63
C VAL A 67 -1.15 -8.02 -13.17
N VAL A 68 -1.50 -7.87 -11.90
CA VAL A 68 -1.68 -6.58 -11.23
C VAL A 68 -0.48 -6.36 -10.32
N LEU A 69 0.28 -5.30 -10.60
CA LEU A 69 1.39 -4.84 -9.75
C LEU A 69 0.90 -3.69 -8.88
N THR A 70 1.04 -3.80 -7.57
CA THR A 70 0.51 -2.81 -6.63
C THR A 70 1.59 -1.86 -6.14
N TYR A 71 1.28 -0.57 -6.19
CA TYR A 71 2.05 0.52 -5.61
C TYR A 71 1.30 1.18 -4.46
N LEU A 72 1.98 1.34 -3.32
CA LEU A 72 1.55 2.25 -2.28
C LEU A 72 2.06 3.65 -2.59
N GLY A 73 1.15 4.61 -2.67
CA GLY A 73 1.48 6.02 -2.89
C GLY A 73 1.19 6.83 -1.63
N VAL A 74 2.23 7.28 -0.92
CA VAL A 74 2.04 8.27 0.14
C VAL A 74 1.93 9.64 -0.50
N VAL A 75 0.81 10.34 -0.27
CA VAL A 75 0.54 11.64 -0.87
C VAL A 75 0.43 12.73 0.19
N LYS A 76 0.64 13.99 -0.20
CA LYS A 76 0.34 15.14 0.67
C LYS A 76 -1.13 15.14 1.08
N GLN A 77 -1.41 15.56 2.31
CA GLN A 77 -2.78 15.72 2.80
C GLN A 77 -3.55 16.71 1.92
N VAL A 78 -4.79 16.37 1.60
CA VAL A 78 -5.75 17.23 0.90
C VAL A 78 -7.00 17.42 1.76
N ASP A 79 -7.66 18.57 1.62
CA ASP A 79 -8.84 18.90 2.43
C ASP A 79 -10.07 18.11 2.00
N ALA A 80 -10.20 17.86 0.69
CA ALA A 80 -11.29 17.13 0.07
C ALA A 80 -10.76 16.10 -0.94
N PRO A 81 -11.46 14.96 -1.12
CA PRO A 81 -11.07 13.98 -2.12
C PRO A 81 -11.35 14.50 -3.55
N PRO A 82 -10.69 13.94 -4.59
CA PRO A 82 -11.06 14.19 -5.99
C PRO A 82 -12.54 13.84 -6.28
N PRO A 83 -13.13 14.36 -7.36
CA PRO A 83 -14.49 13.99 -7.76
C PRO A 83 -14.64 12.48 -7.94
N SER A 84 -15.70 11.89 -7.39
CA SER A 84 -15.96 10.42 -7.37
C SER A 84 -14.93 9.60 -6.58
N TRP A 85 -14.27 10.22 -5.62
CA TRP A 85 -13.38 9.56 -4.68
C TRP A 85 -13.83 9.84 -3.24
N GLU A 86 -13.44 8.96 -2.34
CA GLU A 86 -13.72 9.08 -0.92
C GLU A 86 -12.47 8.89 -0.07
N PHE A 87 -12.50 9.49 1.12
CA PHE A 87 -11.60 9.11 2.19
C PHE A 87 -12.13 7.84 2.84
N ALA A 88 -11.28 6.82 2.95
CA ALA A 88 -11.58 5.58 3.62
C ALA A 88 -10.69 5.40 4.85
N THR A 89 -11.31 5.10 5.99
CA THR A 89 -10.59 4.73 7.21
C THR A 89 -9.81 3.45 6.95
N VAL A 90 -8.52 3.46 7.26
CA VAL A 90 -7.69 2.26 7.21
C VAL A 90 -7.80 1.54 8.54
N GLY A 91 -8.44 0.38 8.52
CA GLY A 91 -8.48 -0.55 9.65
C GLY A 91 -7.46 -1.68 9.46
N HIS A 92 -7.06 -2.30 10.57
CA HIS A 92 -6.28 -3.53 10.51
C HIS A 92 -7.12 -4.66 9.95
N THR A 93 -6.51 -5.46 9.08
CA THR A 93 -7.11 -6.67 8.54
C THR A 93 -6.10 -7.82 8.58
N GLU A 94 -6.61 -9.05 8.58
CA GLU A 94 -5.72 -10.21 8.49
C GLU A 94 -5.17 -10.35 7.08
N LEU A 95 -3.84 -10.51 6.97
CA LEU A 95 -3.20 -10.78 5.68
C LEU A 95 -3.78 -12.04 5.04
N ALA A 96 -3.97 -12.01 3.72
CA ALA A 96 -4.37 -13.18 2.95
C ALA A 96 -3.33 -14.30 3.12
N ARG A 97 -3.77 -15.50 3.51
CA ARG A 97 -2.90 -16.67 3.71
C ARG A 97 -3.21 -17.75 2.69
N GLY A 98 -2.16 -18.22 2.03
CA GLY A 98 -2.20 -19.37 1.14
C GLY A 98 -1.71 -20.64 1.86
N GLU A 99 -1.68 -21.73 1.11
CA GLU A 99 -1.02 -22.96 1.51
C GLU A 99 0.46 -22.93 1.09
N ALA A 100 1.24 -23.95 1.48
CA ALA A 100 2.67 -24.00 1.18
C ALA A 100 3.00 -23.90 -0.32
N MET A 101 2.12 -24.42 -1.18
CA MET A 101 2.31 -24.48 -2.63
C MET A 101 1.15 -23.84 -3.41
N ALA A 102 0.23 -23.15 -2.73
CA ALA A 102 -0.93 -22.54 -3.38
C ALA A 102 -1.17 -21.12 -2.82
N PRO A 103 -1.45 -20.13 -3.69
CA PRO A 103 -1.80 -18.80 -3.22
C PRO A 103 -3.16 -18.82 -2.49
N PRO A 104 -3.48 -17.77 -1.71
CA PRO A 104 -4.84 -17.55 -1.22
C PRO A 104 -5.85 -17.60 -2.38
N VAL A 105 -7.06 -18.12 -2.11
CA VAL A 105 -8.14 -18.20 -3.12
C VAL A 105 -8.57 -16.81 -3.60
N ALA A 106 -8.54 -15.83 -2.69
CA ALA A 106 -8.79 -14.44 -2.98
C ALA A 106 -7.88 -13.56 -2.11
N ILE A 107 -7.55 -12.38 -2.62
CA ILE A 107 -6.79 -11.36 -1.91
C ILE A 107 -7.58 -10.06 -2.05
N ALA A 108 -8.12 -9.55 -0.96
CA ALA A 108 -8.87 -8.30 -0.94
C ALA A 108 -7.94 -7.08 -0.86
N SER A 109 -8.38 -5.93 -1.37
CA SER A 109 -7.56 -4.71 -1.46
C SER A 109 -7.13 -4.18 -0.09
N ASP A 110 -7.95 -4.36 0.94
CA ASP A 110 -7.61 -4.04 2.33
C ASP A 110 -6.44 -4.90 2.85
N GLN A 111 -6.38 -6.18 2.49
CA GLN A 111 -5.28 -7.08 2.84
C GLN A 111 -3.99 -6.70 2.13
N VAL A 112 -4.09 -6.22 0.88
CA VAL A 112 -2.95 -5.67 0.15
C VAL A 112 -2.48 -4.37 0.80
N LEU A 113 -3.40 -3.50 1.21
CA LEU A 113 -3.08 -2.26 1.91
C LEU A 113 -2.41 -2.53 3.26
N GLU A 114 -2.91 -3.48 4.05
CA GLU A 114 -2.28 -3.92 5.30
C GLU A 114 -0.83 -4.37 5.05
N HIS A 115 -0.61 -5.25 4.07
CA HIS A 115 0.74 -5.68 3.67
C HIS A 115 1.63 -4.49 3.28
N ALA A 116 1.08 -3.56 2.51
CA ALA A 116 1.78 -2.37 2.06
C ALA A 116 2.20 -1.46 3.21
N LEU A 117 1.33 -1.27 4.21
CA LEU A 117 1.63 -0.45 5.38
C LEU A 117 2.66 -1.12 6.30
N ARG A 118 2.63 -2.45 6.45
CA ARG A 118 3.70 -3.19 7.14
C ARG A 118 5.04 -3.05 6.43
N HIS A 119 5.03 -3.09 5.10
CA HIS A 119 6.23 -2.87 4.30
C HIS A 119 6.75 -1.43 4.45
N LEU A 120 5.86 -0.43 4.40
CA LEU A 120 6.22 0.97 4.62
C LEU A 120 6.77 1.21 6.04
N ALA A 121 6.19 0.57 7.06
CA ALA A 121 6.68 0.65 8.44
C ALA A 121 8.11 0.09 8.58
N TRP A 122 8.43 -0.99 7.84
CA TRP A 122 9.80 -1.50 7.75
C TRP A 122 10.72 -0.52 7.00
N LEU A 123 10.32 -0.01 5.84
CA LEU A 123 11.10 0.97 5.07
C LEU A 123 11.40 2.23 5.86
N LEU A 124 10.44 2.74 6.64
CA LEU A 124 10.62 3.93 7.48
C LEU A 124 11.75 3.75 8.50
N ARG A 125 12.05 2.50 8.90
CA ARG A 125 13.12 2.18 9.84
C ARG A 125 14.46 1.93 9.16
N ASP A 126 14.46 1.39 7.96
CA ASP A 126 15.65 0.86 7.28
C ASP A 126 16.18 1.79 6.18
N ASP A 127 15.30 2.50 5.47
CA ASP A 127 15.64 3.40 4.38
C ASP A 127 15.70 4.87 4.87
N PRO A 128 16.89 5.49 4.93
CA PRO A 128 17.04 6.87 5.39
C PRO A 128 16.35 7.90 4.49
N VAL A 129 16.16 7.62 3.19
CA VAL A 129 15.46 8.52 2.27
C VAL A 129 13.96 8.53 2.60
N ILE A 130 13.38 7.36 2.85
CA ILE A 130 11.97 7.22 3.27
C ILE A 130 11.77 7.82 4.66
N ALA A 131 12.68 7.54 5.60
CA ALA A 131 12.63 8.11 6.95
C ALA A 131 12.65 9.65 6.94
N ALA A 132 13.49 10.25 6.10
CA ALA A 132 13.56 11.69 5.94
C ALA A 132 12.27 12.26 5.30
N ALA A 133 11.71 11.58 4.31
CA ALA A 133 10.51 12.03 3.61
C ALA A 133 9.22 11.90 4.43
N LEU A 134 9.17 10.95 5.38
CA LEU A 134 7.97 10.57 6.13
C LEU A 134 8.17 10.68 7.66
N SER A 135 8.85 11.72 8.14
CA SER A 135 9.21 11.89 9.56
C SER A 135 8.02 11.81 10.54
N GLU A 136 6.83 12.25 10.11
CA GLU A 136 5.60 12.24 10.92
C GLU A 136 4.86 10.88 10.93
N TRP A 137 5.30 9.91 10.12
CA TRP A 137 4.60 8.63 9.94
C TRP A 137 5.00 7.55 10.95
N SER A 138 6.00 7.80 11.77
CA SER A 138 6.52 6.81 12.72
C SER A 138 5.51 6.37 13.78
N GLY A 139 4.76 7.31 14.36
CA GLY A 139 3.68 7.01 15.30
C GLY A 139 2.51 6.26 14.65
N PRO A 140 1.91 6.80 13.58
CA PRO A 140 0.79 6.14 12.87
C PRO A 140 1.09 4.76 12.32
N LEU A 141 2.36 4.46 11.98
CA LEU A 141 2.78 3.15 11.46
C LEU A 141 3.32 2.20 12.53
N ALA A 142 3.38 2.60 13.81
CA ALA A 142 3.97 1.79 14.87
C ALA A 142 3.29 0.40 14.99
N ASP A 143 1.96 0.37 14.87
CA ASP A 143 1.16 -0.85 14.98
C ASP A 143 1.26 -1.78 13.74
N TYR A 144 1.87 -1.31 12.65
CA TYR A 144 2.13 -2.10 11.45
C TYR A 144 3.53 -2.73 11.44
N VAL A 145 4.37 -2.47 12.44
CA VAL A 145 5.64 -3.17 12.57
C VAL A 145 5.35 -4.61 12.99
N PRO A 146 5.72 -5.63 12.19
CA PRO A 146 5.54 -7.01 12.61
C PRO A 146 6.27 -7.26 13.92
N GLU A 147 5.63 -7.93 14.87
CA GLU A 147 6.33 -8.36 16.07
C GLU A 147 7.56 -9.19 15.64
N PRO A 148 8.75 -8.91 16.19
CA PRO A 148 9.93 -9.72 15.90
C PRO A 148 9.63 -11.17 16.28
N PHE A 149 10.07 -12.10 15.43
CA PHE A 149 9.96 -13.53 15.70
C PHE A 149 10.49 -13.83 17.10
N ARG A 150 9.59 -14.19 18.02
CA ARG A 150 9.99 -14.77 19.31
C ARG A 150 10.20 -16.25 19.08
N ALA A 151 11.47 -16.67 18.98
CA ALA A 151 11.81 -18.08 19.04
C ALA A 151 11.21 -18.66 20.33
N LEU A 152 10.37 -19.69 20.20
CA LEU A 152 9.85 -20.42 21.35
C LEU A 152 11.05 -20.94 22.17
N GLY A 153 11.02 -20.67 23.47
CA GLY A 153 12.07 -20.80 24.47
C GLY A 153 13.19 -21.84 24.23
N THR A 154 14.41 -21.41 24.52
CA THR A 154 15.52 -22.31 24.88
C THR A 154 15.02 -23.33 25.91
N PRO A 155 15.23 -24.65 25.73
CA PRO A 155 14.87 -25.63 26.76
C PRO A 155 15.60 -25.29 28.06
N PRO A 156 14.97 -25.47 29.24
CA PRO A 156 15.69 -25.37 30.50
C PRO A 156 16.81 -26.41 30.52
N ALA A 157 18.01 -25.96 30.94
CA ALA A 157 19.16 -26.82 31.20
C ALA A 157 18.96 -27.65 32.48
#